data_AF-A0A426VBL3-F1
#
_entry.id   AF-A0A426VBL3-F1
#
_cell.length_a   1.000
_cell.length_b   1.000
_cell.length_c   1.000
_cell.angle_alpha   90.00
_cell.angle_beta   90.00
_cell.angle_gamma   90.00
#
_symmetry.space_group_name_H-M   'P 1'
#
loop_
_entity.id
_entity.type
_entity.pdbx_description
1 polymer ?
#
loop_
_entity_poly.entity_id
_entity_poly.type
_entity_poly.pdbx_seq_one_letter_code
_entity_poly.pdbx_strand_id
1 'polypeptide(L)'
;MSARYILRFDDVAPGMAWSRFLPLKQFIEEQGVRCLLGVVPCCRDASLFVEPERADFFDLVRLWQSFGDTVAQHGAFHVYETAQAGVLGINSRSEFSGLSLEQQLRKLGEGKAILQREQVWQPYFMPPSHSFDRDTVRALKSTGFVAITDGMGFFPYALDDFRLVPQLLSRPLAFPFGVITICVHVNAMSDHEVERLRRFVTKHRSSFVSFKEIVQEPINDGPSQAFLRWITSHALKAVRAGRRVMSKDVLGQVD
;
A
#
# COMPACT_ATOMS: atom_id res chain seq x y z
N MET A 1 11.80 14.84 -14.69
CA MET A 1 10.85 15.21 -13.63
C MET A 1 11.50 14.91 -12.29
N SER A 2 11.39 15.82 -11.32
CA SER A 2 11.80 15.58 -9.93
C SER A 2 10.97 14.46 -9.29
N ALA A 3 11.44 13.89 -8.19
CA ALA A 3 10.68 12.89 -7.47
C ALA A 3 9.41 13.47 -6.86
N ARG A 4 8.35 12.66 -6.89
CA ARG A 4 7.05 12.93 -6.26
C ARG A 4 6.78 11.83 -5.25
N TYR A 5 6.27 12.19 -4.09
CA TYR A 5 6.08 11.26 -2.98
C TYR A 5 4.60 11.00 -2.72
N ILE A 6 4.24 9.74 -2.56
CA ILE A 6 2.94 9.32 -2.01
C ILE A 6 3.20 8.83 -0.60
N LEU A 7 2.51 9.40 0.39
CA LEU A 7 2.55 8.87 1.75
C LEU A 7 1.44 7.85 1.93
N ARG A 8 1.81 6.60 2.20
CA ARG A 8 0.91 5.45 2.29
C ARG A 8 0.94 4.86 3.70
N PHE A 9 -0.23 4.74 4.31
CA PHE A 9 -0.45 4.02 5.56
C PHE A 9 -1.09 2.68 5.23
N ASP A 10 -0.41 1.59 5.60
CA ASP A 10 -0.97 0.24 5.58
C ASP A 10 -1.69 -0.01 6.92
N ASP A 11 -2.48 -1.08 6.97
CA ASP A 11 -3.10 -1.58 8.21
C ASP A 11 -4.02 -0.58 8.95
N VAL A 12 -4.71 0.31 8.22
CA VAL A 12 -5.69 1.22 8.83
C VAL A 12 -6.94 0.42 9.21
N ALA A 13 -7.08 0.13 10.50
CA ALA A 13 -8.11 -0.73 11.05
C ALA A 13 -8.65 -0.20 12.40
N PRO A 14 -9.84 -0.63 12.87
CA PRO A 14 -10.46 -0.12 14.10
C PRO A 14 -9.61 -0.24 15.37
N GLY A 15 -8.76 -1.27 15.47
CA GLY A 15 -7.90 -1.54 16.63
C GLY A 15 -6.44 -1.09 16.49
N MET A 16 -6.10 -0.29 15.47
CA MET A 16 -4.72 0.15 15.23
C MET A 16 -4.19 1.02 16.38
N ALA A 17 -2.88 1.31 16.39
CA ALA A 17 -2.22 2.14 17.41
C ALA A 17 -2.66 3.62 17.36
N TRP A 18 -3.86 3.93 17.84
CA TRP A 18 -4.50 5.25 17.78
C TRP A 18 -3.67 6.35 18.42
N SER A 19 -3.06 6.06 19.57
CA SER A 19 -2.19 6.99 20.30
C SER A 19 -1.02 7.49 19.46
N ARG A 20 -0.55 6.69 18.48
CA ARG A 20 0.49 7.06 17.52
C ARG A 20 -0.08 7.62 16.22
N PHE A 21 -1.13 7.00 15.71
CA PHE A 21 -1.69 7.34 14.40
C PHE A 21 -2.28 8.74 14.38
N LEU A 22 -3.13 9.10 15.35
CA LEU A 22 -3.85 10.39 15.31
C LEU A 22 -2.90 11.60 15.38
N PRO A 23 -1.92 11.67 16.31
CA PRO A 23 -1.02 12.82 16.35
C PRO A 23 -0.14 12.94 15.10
N LEU A 24 0.25 11.80 14.51
CA LEU A 24 1.00 11.79 13.26
C LEU A 24 0.12 12.24 12.07
N LYS A 25 -1.10 11.72 11.97
CA LYS A 25 -2.05 12.06 10.92
C LYS A 25 -2.38 13.55 10.95
N GLN A 26 -2.70 14.09 12.13
CA GLN A 26 -2.99 15.52 12.31
C GLN A 26 -1.83 16.39 11.82
N PHE A 27 -0.60 16.07 12.22
CA PHE A 27 0.58 16.81 11.75
C PHE A 27 0.72 16.77 10.22
N ILE A 28 0.47 15.62 9.59
CA ILE A 28 0.56 15.48 8.13
C ILE A 28 -0.51 16.33 7.43
N GLU A 29 -1.72 16.39 7.99
CA GLU A 29 -2.80 17.25 7.50
C GLU A 29 -2.45 18.73 7.62
N GLU A 30 -1.84 19.15 8.73
CA GLU A 30 -1.33 20.52 8.93
C GLU A 30 -0.26 20.91 7.90
N GLN A 31 0.46 19.92 7.34
CA GLN A 31 1.39 20.14 6.24
C GLN A 31 0.71 20.15 4.85
N GLY A 32 -0.61 19.94 4.78
CA GLY A 32 -1.39 19.88 3.54
C GLY A 32 -1.17 18.59 2.73
N VAL A 33 -0.63 17.53 3.34
CA VAL A 33 -0.29 16.28 2.63
C VAL A 33 -1.46 15.31 2.67
N ARG A 34 -2.00 15.00 1.49
CA ARG A 34 -3.04 13.99 1.29
C ARG A 34 -2.44 12.59 1.20
N CYS A 35 -2.89 11.69 2.07
CA CYS A 35 -2.37 10.34 2.23
C CYS A 35 -3.12 9.32 1.38
N LEU A 36 -2.49 8.16 1.21
CA LEU A 36 -3.12 6.91 0.78
C LEU A 36 -3.33 6.03 2.01
N LEU A 37 -4.57 5.71 2.33
CA LEU A 37 -4.96 4.93 3.51
C LEU A 37 -5.42 3.54 3.06
N GLY A 38 -4.68 2.51 3.47
CA GLY A 38 -5.04 1.11 3.32
C GLY A 38 -6.03 0.68 4.38
N VAL A 39 -7.32 0.87 4.12
CA VAL A 39 -8.39 0.56 5.06
C VAL A 39 -8.77 -0.90 4.97
N VAL A 40 -8.65 -1.63 6.08
CA VAL A 40 -9.12 -3.03 6.18
C VAL A 40 -10.63 -3.01 6.46
N PRO A 41 -11.49 -3.48 5.53
CA PRO A 41 -12.94 -3.31 5.67
C PRO A 41 -13.54 -3.99 6.91
N CYS A 42 -13.07 -5.21 7.22
CA CYS A 42 -13.51 -5.98 8.38
C CYS A 42 -12.30 -6.70 8.97
N CYS A 43 -11.47 -6.01 9.73
CA CYS A 43 -10.24 -6.57 10.25
C CYS A 43 -10.50 -7.82 11.11
N ARG A 44 -9.82 -8.93 10.79
CA ARG A 44 -9.81 -10.18 11.58
C ARG A 44 -8.38 -10.61 11.95
N ASP A 45 -7.40 -9.78 11.63
CA ASP A 45 -6.02 -9.99 12.01
C ASP A 45 -5.77 -9.48 13.43
N ALA A 46 -5.55 -10.41 14.37
CA ALA A 46 -5.28 -10.08 15.76
C ALA A 46 -4.00 -9.23 15.94
N SER A 47 -3.06 -9.26 14.99
CA SER A 47 -1.85 -8.42 15.06
C SER A 47 -2.15 -6.93 14.84
N LEU A 48 -3.32 -6.60 14.29
CA LEU A 48 -3.77 -5.22 14.10
C LEU A 48 -4.65 -4.70 15.26
N PHE A 49 -4.86 -5.50 16.31
CA PHE A 49 -5.57 -5.11 17.53
C PHE A 49 -4.58 -4.66 18.60
N VAL A 50 -3.97 -3.50 18.36
CA VAL A 50 -2.95 -2.90 19.23
C VAL A 50 -3.58 -2.10 20.37
N GLU A 51 -4.67 -1.39 20.09
CA GLU A 51 -5.42 -0.56 21.03
C GLU A 51 -6.92 -0.91 20.95
N PRO A 52 -7.75 -0.48 21.92
CA PRO A 52 -9.18 -0.72 21.88
C PRO A 52 -9.81 -0.25 20.56
N GLU A 53 -10.70 -1.07 20.02
CA GLU A 53 -11.39 -0.73 18.79
C GLU A 53 -12.23 0.54 18.95
N ARG A 54 -12.18 1.39 17.92
CA ARG A 54 -12.95 2.62 17.87
C ARG A 54 -14.26 2.43 17.11
N ALA A 55 -15.39 2.67 17.78
CA ALA A 55 -16.71 2.62 17.16
C ALA A 55 -16.90 3.71 16.09
N ASP A 56 -16.21 4.85 16.22
CA ASP A 56 -16.22 5.98 15.28
C ASP A 56 -15.20 5.83 14.13
N PHE A 57 -14.62 4.63 13.94
CA PHE A 57 -13.58 4.38 12.93
C PHE A 57 -13.94 4.90 11.54
N PHE A 58 -15.13 4.54 11.03
CA PHE A 58 -15.53 4.97 9.68
C PHE A 58 -15.90 6.44 9.61
N ASP A 59 -16.30 7.07 10.71
CA ASP A 59 -16.49 8.53 10.77
C ASP A 59 -15.16 9.25 10.53
N LEU A 60 -14.09 8.76 11.16
CA LEU A 60 -12.73 9.26 10.93
C LEU A 60 -12.25 9.02 9.49
N VAL A 61 -12.52 7.83 8.92
CA VAL A 61 -12.17 7.54 7.52
C VAL A 61 -12.89 8.49 6.56
N ARG A 62 -14.18 8.79 6.80
CA ARG A 62 -14.92 9.78 6.01
C ARG A 62 -14.33 11.19 6.16
N LEU A 63 -13.91 11.58 7.37
CA LEU A 63 -13.23 12.86 7.60
C LEU A 63 -11.94 12.96 6.75
N TRP A 64 -11.08 11.95 6.83
CA TRP A 64 -9.84 11.90 6.04
C TRP A 64 -10.10 11.88 4.54
N GLN A 65 -11.12 11.15 4.09
CA GLN A 65 -11.55 11.15 2.71
C GLN A 65 -11.98 12.56 2.26
N SER A 66 -12.75 13.28 3.09
CA SER A 66 -13.21 14.65 2.79
C SER A 66 -12.08 15.68 2.77
N PHE A 67 -11.03 15.48 3.58
CA PHE A 67 -9.78 16.26 3.51
C PHE A 67 -9.06 16.05 2.16
N GLY A 68 -9.28 14.91 1.52
CA GLY A 68 -8.72 14.57 0.21
C GLY A 68 -7.79 13.36 0.25
N ASP A 69 -7.75 12.62 1.35
CA ASP A 69 -7.05 11.34 1.39
C ASP A 69 -7.70 10.33 0.45
N THR A 70 -6.86 9.47 -0.09
CA THR A 70 -7.29 8.34 -0.90
C THR A 70 -7.52 7.14 0.00
N VAL A 71 -8.69 6.52 -0.08
CA VAL A 71 -9.00 5.26 0.60
C VAL A 71 -8.76 4.12 -0.38
N ALA A 72 -7.90 3.18 -0.04
CA ALA A 72 -7.72 1.94 -0.78
C ALA A 72 -8.19 0.77 0.08
N GLN A 73 -8.89 -0.18 -0.54
CA GLN A 73 -9.31 -1.40 0.14
C GLN A 73 -8.08 -2.27 0.40
N HIS A 74 -7.74 -2.44 1.68
CA HIS A 74 -6.60 -3.25 2.11
C HIS A 74 -7.04 -4.67 2.47
N GLY A 75 -7.18 -5.49 1.43
CA GLY A 75 -7.74 -6.83 1.53
C GLY A 75 -9.24 -6.86 1.83
N ALA A 76 -9.72 -7.88 2.53
CA ALA A 76 -11.08 -7.91 3.08
C ALA A 76 -11.05 -8.06 4.61
N PHE A 77 -10.19 -8.96 5.08
CA PHE A 77 -10.05 -9.30 6.50
C PHE A 77 -8.63 -9.16 7.03
N HIS A 78 -7.64 -8.99 6.15
CA HIS A 78 -6.21 -9.01 6.47
C HIS A 78 -5.72 -10.35 7.05
N VAL A 79 -6.39 -11.46 6.71
CA VAL A 79 -6.00 -12.81 7.15
C VAL A 79 -5.24 -13.53 6.03
N TYR A 80 -4.01 -13.95 6.31
CA TYR A 80 -3.18 -14.69 5.35
C TYR A 80 -3.62 -16.16 5.27
N GLU A 81 -4.07 -16.60 4.09
CA GLU A 81 -4.60 -17.94 3.85
C GLU A 81 -3.65 -18.82 3.03
N THR A 82 -2.73 -18.22 2.29
CA THR A 82 -1.77 -18.96 1.46
C THR A 82 -0.35 -18.44 1.67
N ALA A 83 0.64 -19.26 1.32
CA ALA A 83 2.04 -18.87 1.29
C ALA A 83 2.48 -18.28 -0.07
N GLN A 84 1.53 -17.99 -0.98
CA GLN A 84 1.87 -17.54 -2.33
C GLN A 84 2.31 -16.07 -2.32
N ALA A 85 3.53 -15.82 -2.81
CA ALA A 85 4.11 -14.48 -2.81
C ALA A 85 3.63 -13.56 -3.94
N GLY A 86 2.78 -14.08 -4.84
CA GLY A 86 2.25 -13.35 -5.98
C GLY A 86 3.32 -12.92 -6.98
N VAL A 87 2.95 -11.98 -7.86
CA VAL A 87 3.81 -11.54 -8.97
C VAL A 87 5.04 -10.74 -8.52
N LEU A 88 4.97 -10.09 -7.36
CA LEU A 88 6.06 -9.27 -6.83
C LEU A 88 7.10 -10.10 -6.07
N GLY A 89 6.71 -11.25 -5.54
CA GLY A 89 7.61 -12.17 -4.83
C GLY A 89 8.16 -11.61 -3.50
N ILE A 90 7.48 -10.63 -2.88
CA ILE A 90 8.00 -9.88 -1.73
C ILE A 90 7.85 -10.64 -0.41
N ASN A 91 6.65 -11.17 -0.14
CA ASN A 91 6.36 -11.89 1.10
C ASN A 91 5.67 -13.21 0.74
N SER A 92 6.11 -14.33 1.31
CA SER A 92 5.48 -15.65 1.09
C SER A 92 4.25 -15.84 1.97
N ARG A 93 3.30 -14.90 1.89
CA ARG A 93 2.01 -14.92 2.57
C ARG A 93 1.02 -14.04 1.83
N SER A 94 -0.25 -14.44 1.79
CA SER A 94 -1.29 -13.73 1.02
C SER A 94 -2.69 -14.03 1.53
N GLU A 95 -3.56 -13.03 1.46
CA GLU A 95 -5.01 -13.19 1.61
C GLU A 95 -5.69 -13.60 0.28
N PHE A 96 -5.06 -13.37 -0.87
CA PHE A 96 -5.67 -13.53 -2.20
C PHE A 96 -4.90 -14.49 -3.10
N SER A 97 -3.63 -14.18 -3.42
CA SER A 97 -2.78 -15.01 -4.28
C SER A 97 -2.86 -16.49 -3.92
N GLY A 98 -3.05 -17.37 -4.91
CA GLY A 98 -3.17 -18.81 -4.69
C GLY A 98 -4.57 -19.32 -4.33
N LEU A 99 -5.53 -18.44 -4.02
CA LEU A 99 -6.94 -18.80 -3.96
C LEU A 99 -7.54 -18.84 -5.38
N SER A 100 -8.65 -19.57 -5.54
CA SER A 100 -9.37 -19.58 -6.82
C SER A 100 -9.93 -18.19 -7.14
N LEU A 101 -10.09 -17.88 -8.43
CA LEU A 101 -10.72 -16.64 -8.89
C LEU A 101 -12.07 -16.37 -8.21
N GLU A 102 -12.90 -17.40 -8.02
CA GLU A 102 -14.20 -17.28 -7.35
C GLU A 102 -14.07 -16.87 -5.88
N GLN A 103 -13.12 -17.46 -5.14
CA GLN A 103 -12.83 -17.08 -3.76
C GLN A 103 -12.37 -15.63 -3.67
N GLN A 104 -11.47 -15.21 -4.59
CA GLN A 104 -10.97 -13.84 -4.64
C GLN A 104 -12.09 -12.84 -4.97
N LEU A 105 -12.98 -13.16 -5.91
CA LEU A 105 -14.16 -12.35 -6.25
C LEU A 105 -15.09 -12.14 -5.06
N ARG A 106 -15.43 -13.22 -4.33
CA ARG A 106 -16.28 -13.14 -3.13
C ARG A 106 -15.66 -12.23 -2.07
N LYS A 107 -14.40 -12.48 -1.71
CA LYS A 107 -13.66 -11.68 -0.72
C LYS A 107 -13.60 -10.19 -1.08
N LEU A 108 -13.22 -9.88 -2.33
CA LEU A 108 -13.18 -8.49 -2.80
C LEU A 108 -14.57 -7.84 -2.73
N GLY A 109 -15.61 -8.56 -3.14
CA GLY A 109 -16.99 -8.12 -3.07
C GLY A 109 -17.48 -7.83 -1.65
N GLU A 110 -17.14 -8.69 -0.69
CA GLU A 110 -17.48 -8.51 0.72
C GLU A 110 -16.82 -7.24 1.31
N GLY A 111 -15.52 -7.07 1.09
CA GLY A 111 -14.81 -5.87 1.52
C GLY A 111 -15.36 -4.61 0.86
N LYS A 112 -15.66 -4.67 -0.44
CA LYS A 112 -16.25 -3.56 -1.19
C LYS A 112 -17.62 -3.19 -0.66
N ALA A 113 -18.49 -4.15 -0.40
CA ALA A 113 -19.84 -3.91 0.10
C ALA A 113 -19.83 -3.18 1.46
N ILE A 114 -18.89 -3.53 2.34
CA ILE A 114 -18.69 -2.82 3.61
C ILE A 114 -18.26 -1.38 3.35
N LEU A 115 -17.19 -1.16 2.59
CA LEU A 115 -16.71 0.20 2.31
C LEU A 115 -17.76 1.07 1.58
N GLN A 116 -18.62 0.47 0.74
CA GLN A 116 -19.72 1.17 0.08
C GLN A 116 -20.83 1.56 1.06
N ARG A 117 -21.23 0.64 1.94
CA ARG A 117 -22.19 0.93 3.02
C ARG A 117 -21.70 2.04 3.92
N GLU A 118 -20.41 2.03 4.24
CA GLU A 118 -19.75 3.07 5.03
C GLU A 118 -19.41 4.32 4.22
N GLN A 119 -19.80 4.40 2.94
CA GLN A 119 -19.60 5.55 2.05
C GLN A 119 -18.13 5.99 1.87
N VAL A 120 -17.17 5.09 2.07
CA VAL A 120 -15.72 5.36 1.94
C VAL A 120 -15.07 4.64 0.77
N TRP A 121 -15.81 3.81 0.03
CA TRP A 121 -15.25 3.04 -1.08
C TRP A 121 -14.71 3.92 -2.21
N GLN A 122 -13.50 3.60 -2.66
CA GLN A 122 -12.89 4.11 -3.88
C GLN A 122 -12.30 2.93 -4.67
N PRO A 123 -12.13 3.04 -6.00
CA PRO A 123 -11.77 1.90 -6.86
C PRO A 123 -10.27 1.55 -6.83
N TYR A 124 -9.65 1.59 -5.65
CA TYR A 124 -8.22 1.32 -5.45
C TYR A 124 -8.02 0.17 -4.48
N PHE A 125 -7.11 -0.74 -4.82
CA PHE A 125 -6.80 -1.89 -4.00
C PHE A 125 -5.37 -1.83 -3.47
N MET A 126 -5.22 -2.18 -2.19
CA MET A 126 -3.94 -2.30 -1.53
C MET A 126 -3.73 -3.77 -1.11
N PRO A 127 -2.91 -4.56 -1.80
CA PRO A 127 -2.71 -5.97 -1.48
C PRO A 127 -2.04 -6.14 -0.11
N PRO A 128 -2.66 -6.87 0.84
CA PRO A 128 -2.00 -7.29 2.07
C PRO A 128 -0.68 -8.00 1.76
N SER A 129 0.35 -7.68 2.54
CA SER A 129 1.71 -8.22 2.34
C SER A 129 2.30 -8.03 0.93
N HIS A 130 1.81 -7.05 0.16
CA HIS A 130 2.25 -6.80 -1.23
C HIS A 130 2.10 -8.02 -2.15
N SER A 131 1.16 -8.92 -1.84
CA SER A 131 0.92 -10.15 -2.60
C SER A 131 -0.38 -10.07 -3.40
N PHE A 132 -0.25 -10.26 -4.72
CA PHE A 132 -1.37 -10.45 -5.65
C PHE A 132 -0.89 -11.27 -6.85
N ASP A 133 -1.80 -12.02 -7.47
CA ASP A 133 -1.53 -12.80 -8.68
C ASP A 133 -2.38 -12.33 -9.88
N ARG A 134 -2.33 -13.07 -10.98
CA ARG A 134 -3.12 -12.76 -12.19
C ARG A 134 -4.61 -12.93 -11.95
N ASP A 135 -5.01 -13.82 -11.06
CA ASP A 135 -6.42 -14.01 -10.70
C ASP A 135 -6.88 -12.86 -9.81
N THR A 136 -6.01 -12.34 -8.94
CA THR A 136 -6.28 -11.12 -8.17
C THR A 136 -6.54 -9.94 -9.10
N VAL A 137 -5.69 -9.70 -10.10
CA VAL A 137 -5.91 -8.61 -11.06
C VAL A 137 -7.22 -8.80 -11.84
N ARG A 138 -7.54 -10.03 -12.25
CA ARG A 138 -8.82 -10.33 -12.92
C ARG A 138 -10.01 -10.07 -12.00
N ALA A 139 -9.95 -10.52 -10.75
CA ALA A 139 -11.01 -10.32 -9.77
C ALA A 139 -11.23 -8.83 -9.47
N LEU A 140 -10.14 -8.06 -9.35
CA LEU A 140 -10.16 -6.61 -9.15
C LEU A 140 -10.85 -5.89 -10.31
N LYS A 141 -10.48 -6.19 -11.56
CA LYS A 141 -11.15 -5.63 -12.75
C LYS A 141 -12.65 -5.95 -12.73
N SER A 142 -13.02 -7.21 -12.50
CA SER A 142 -14.41 -7.67 -12.47
C SER A 142 -15.25 -7.08 -11.33
N THR A 143 -14.61 -6.62 -10.24
CA THR A 143 -15.27 -5.97 -9.10
C THR A 143 -15.22 -4.44 -9.17
N GLY A 144 -14.71 -3.87 -10.26
CA GLY A 144 -14.74 -2.43 -10.54
C GLY A 144 -13.60 -1.63 -9.90
N PHE A 145 -12.51 -2.28 -9.51
CA PHE A 145 -11.26 -1.58 -9.18
C PHE A 145 -10.54 -1.16 -10.47
N VAL A 146 -9.82 -0.05 -10.41
CA VAL A 146 -9.10 0.52 -11.57
C VAL A 146 -7.59 0.59 -11.35
N ALA A 147 -7.14 0.56 -10.09
CA ALA A 147 -5.72 0.58 -9.77
C ALA A 147 -5.37 -0.25 -8.54
N ILE A 148 -4.11 -0.67 -8.49
CA ILE A 148 -3.48 -1.28 -7.32
C ILE A 148 -2.29 -0.44 -6.88
N THR A 149 -2.12 -0.32 -5.57
CA THR A 149 -1.12 0.54 -4.93
C THR A 149 0.29 -0.04 -4.92
N ASP A 150 0.50 -1.09 -5.73
CA ASP A 150 1.70 -1.92 -5.73
C ASP A 150 2.13 -2.22 -7.17
N GLY A 151 3.45 -2.25 -7.37
CA GLY A 151 4.05 -2.43 -8.67
C GLY A 151 5.56 -2.26 -8.61
N MET A 152 6.21 -2.54 -9.73
CA MET A 152 7.68 -2.46 -9.85
C MET A 152 8.10 -1.40 -10.86
N GLY A 153 9.09 -0.60 -10.49
CA GLY A 153 9.62 0.50 -11.30
C GLY A 153 9.38 1.88 -10.68
N PHE A 154 9.84 2.93 -11.35
CA PHE A 154 9.79 4.30 -10.82
C PHE A 154 8.54 5.08 -11.22
N PHE A 155 7.70 4.54 -12.11
CA PHE A 155 6.52 5.22 -12.63
C PHE A 155 5.33 4.27 -12.70
N PRO A 156 4.09 4.78 -12.57
CA PRO A 156 2.89 4.01 -12.86
C PRO A 156 2.94 3.39 -14.25
N TYR A 157 2.39 2.19 -14.37
CA TYR A 157 2.26 1.48 -15.64
C TYR A 157 0.96 0.70 -15.68
N ALA A 158 0.54 0.31 -16.88
CA ALA A 158 -0.63 -0.52 -17.07
C ALA A 158 -0.22 -1.99 -17.20
N LEU A 159 -1.04 -2.87 -16.63
CA LEU A 159 -1.11 -4.28 -16.97
C LEU A 159 -2.45 -4.49 -17.70
N ASP A 160 -2.36 -4.58 -19.03
CA ASP A 160 -3.45 -4.32 -19.98
C ASP A 160 -4.05 -2.92 -19.70
N ASP A 161 -5.21 -2.85 -19.04
CA ASP A 161 -5.90 -1.60 -18.68
C ASP A 161 -5.90 -1.31 -17.17
N PHE A 162 -5.27 -2.17 -16.37
CA PHE A 162 -5.25 -2.01 -14.91
C PHE A 162 -3.99 -1.30 -14.45
N ARG A 163 -4.15 -0.21 -13.71
CA ARG A 163 -3.04 0.66 -13.35
C ARG A 163 -2.31 0.16 -12.10
N LEU A 164 -1.01 -0.07 -12.22
CA LEU A 164 -0.12 -0.39 -11.11
C LEU A 164 0.67 0.87 -10.76
N VAL A 165 0.57 1.31 -9.51
CA VAL A 165 1.38 2.41 -8.97
C VAL A 165 2.49 1.79 -8.12
N PRO A 166 3.78 2.00 -8.45
CA PRO A 166 4.85 1.32 -7.74
C PRO A 166 4.93 1.62 -6.25
N GLN A 167 5.26 0.58 -5.49
CA GLN A 167 5.66 0.68 -4.10
C GLN A 167 7.06 0.06 -4.00
N LEU A 168 8.06 0.93 -3.79
CA LEU A 168 9.47 0.54 -3.83
C LEU A 168 10.11 0.49 -2.44
N LEU A 169 9.69 1.37 -1.53
CA LEU A 169 10.40 1.66 -0.30
C LEU A 169 9.46 1.63 0.91
N SER A 170 9.89 0.94 1.97
CA SER A 170 9.23 0.92 3.28
C SER A 170 9.73 2.03 4.22
N ARG A 171 10.46 3.02 3.68
CA ARG A 171 11.03 4.12 4.48
C ARG A 171 11.13 5.41 3.67
N PRO A 172 11.08 6.59 4.32
CA PRO A 172 11.34 7.86 3.67
C PRO A 172 12.77 7.88 3.13
N LEU A 173 12.92 8.00 1.81
CA LEU A 173 14.20 8.14 1.14
C LEU A 173 14.04 9.17 0.04
N ALA A 174 14.91 10.17 0.05
CA ALA A 174 14.97 11.11 -1.05
C ALA A 174 15.46 10.38 -2.30
N PHE A 175 14.75 10.55 -3.40
CA PHE A 175 15.10 9.96 -4.69
C PHE A 175 15.17 11.06 -5.76
N PRO A 176 16.04 10.94 -6.79
CA PRO A 176 16.19 12.02 -7.77
C PRO A 176 14.98 12.21 -8.71
N PHE A 177 14.20 11.15 -8.98
CA PHE A 177 13.08 11.19 -9.92
C PHE A 177 12.02 10.10 -9.65
N GLY A 178 10.87 10.17 -10.33
CA GLY A 178 9.85 9.11 -10.25
C GLY A 178 8.75 9.37 -9.24
N VAL A 179 7.84 8.40 -9.13
CA VAL A 179 6.77 8.36 -8.13
C VAL A 179 7.18 7.36 -7.05
N ILE A 180 7.42 7.87 -5.85
CA ILE A 180 7.94 7.10 -4.73
C ILE A 180 6.86 6.99 -3.66
N THR A 181 6.30 5.79 -3.52
CA THR A 181 5.37 5.49 -2.43
C THR A 181 6.15 5.13 -1.16
N ILE A 182 6.01 5.96 -0.14
CA ILE A 182 6.55 5.76 1.20
C ILE A 182 5.49 5.00 2.00
N CYS A 183 5.72 3.71 2.21
CA CYS A 183 4.83 2.85 3.00
C CYS A 183 5.24 2.89 4.47
N VAL A 184 4.28 3.14 5.36
CA VAL A 184 4.47 3.16 6.81
C VAL A 184 3.44 2.26 7.51
N HIS A 185 3.87 1.62 8.59
CA HIS A 185 3.04 0.71 9.41
C HIS A 185 3.06 1.24 10.84
N VAL A 186 2.12 2.13 11.18
CA VAL A 186 2.18 2.91 12.43
C VAL A 186 2.20 2.04 13.68
N ASN A 187 1.56 0.87 13.63
CA ASN A 187 1.55 -0.12 14.71
C ASN A 187 2.97 -0.53 15.15
N ALA A 188 3.92 -0.58 14.21
CA ALA A 188 5.29 -1.03 14.45
C ALA A 188 6.35 0.10 14.43
N MET A 189 5.95 1.36 14.21
CA MET A 189 6.90 2.47 14.15
C MET A 189 7.42 2.83 15.54
N SER A 190 8.74 3.02 15.62
CA SER A 190 9.39 3.65 16.77
C SER A 190 9.24 5.18 16.75
N ASP A 191 9.38 5.84 17.90
CA ASP A 191 9.31 7.30 18.00
C ASP A 191 10.36 7.99 17.11
N HIS A 192 11.55 7.40 16.99
CA HIS A 192 12.58 7.89 16.08
C HIS A 192 12.15 7.82 14.60
N GLU A 193 11.40 6.79 14.21
CA GLU A 193 10.89 6.67 12.85
C GLU A 193 9.74 7.65 12.57
N VAL A 194 8.88 7.88 13.57
CA VAL A 194 7.85 8.93 13.51
C VAL A 194 8.51 10.29 13.31
N GLU A 195 9.53 10.62 14.10
CA GLU A 195 10.23 11.91 13.96
C GLU A 195 11.00 12.03 12.64
N ARG A 196 11.60 10.93 12.16
CA ARG A 196 12.22 10.90 10.83
C ARG A 196 11.19 11.17 9.73
N LEU A 197 9.98 10.61 9.84
CA LEU A 197 8.91 10.87 8.88
C LEU A 197 8.45 12.32 8.96
N ARG A 198 8.25 12.88 10.16
CA ARG A 198 7.88 14.30 10.35
C ARG A 198 8.84 15.24 9.64
N ARG A 199 10.15 15.09 9.92
CA ARG A 199 11.20 15.89 9.25
C ARG A 199 11.19 15.73 7.74
N PHE A 200 10.97 14.51 7.25
CA PHE A 200 10.90 14.26 5.81
C PHE A 200 9.71 14.97 5.18
N VAL A 201 8.53 14.88 5.80
CA VAL A 201 7.31 15.55 5.34
C VAL A 201 7.50 17.06 5.31
N THR A 202 8.00 17.67 6.39
CA THR A 202 8.27 19.12 6.43
C THR A 202 9.22 19.55 5.31
N LYS A 203 10.33 18.80 5.12
CA LYS A 203 11.35 19.13 4.13
C LYS A 203 10.85 19.01 2.69
N HIS A 204 9.98 18.03 2.41
CA HIS A 204 9.55 17.67 1.06
C HIS A 204 8.07 17.97 0.78
N ARG A 205 7.41 18.79 1.61
CA ARG A 205 5.95 19.04 1.55
C ARG A 205 5.41 19.33 0.15
N SER A 206 6.11 20.13 -0.64
CA SER A 206 5.70 20.52 -2.00
C SER A 206 5.88 19.43 -3.05
N SER A 207 6.57 18.34 -2.71
CA SER A 207 6.78 17.18 -3.57
C SER A 207 5.79 16.05 -3.29
N PHE A 208 4.95 16.18 -2.27
CA PHE A 208 3.89 15.19 -2.01
C PHE A 208 2.73 15.37 -2.98
N VAL A 209 2.23 14.24 -3.48
CA VAL A 209 1.10 14.14 -4.39
C VAL A 209 0.12 13.11 -3.86
N SER A 210 -1.16 13.32 -4.11
CA SER A 210 -2.17 12.31 -3.75
C SER A 210 -2.11 11.12 -4.71
N PHE A 211 -2.50 9.94 -4.23
CA PHE A 211 -2.58 8.76 -5.08
C PHE A 211 -3.58 8.94 -6.22
N LYS A 212 -4.72 9.59 -5.96
CA LYS A 212 -5.74 9.89 -6.96
C LYS A 212 -5.20 10.70 -8.13
N GLU A 213 -4.38 11.72 -7.88
CA GLU A 213 -3.74 12.52 -8.96
C GLU A 213 -2.85 11.64 -9.83
N ILE A 214 -2.01 10.81 -9.22
CA ILE A 214 -1.14 9.87 -9.94
C ILE A 214 -1.93 8.87 -10.78
N VAL A 215 -3.07 8.40 -10.27
CA VAL A 215 -3.97 7.49 -11.00
C VAL A 215 -4.80 8.21 -12.06
N GLN A 216 -4.82 9.54 -12.14
CA GLN A 216 -5.51 10.26 -13.21
C GLN A 216 -4.57 10.70 -14.33
N GLU A 217 -3.25 10.72 -14.07
CA GLU A 217 -2.26 11.05 -15.08
C GLU A 217 -2.20 10.01 -16.21
N PRO A 218 -1.89 10.43 -17.45
CA PRO A 218 -1.57 9.49 -18.52
C PRO A 218 -0.38 8.60 -18.13
N ILE A 219 -0.48 7.29 -18.41
CA ILE A 219 0.69 6.43 -18.32
C ILE A 219 1.57 6.68 -19.54
N ASN A 220 2.87 6.82 -19.31
CA ASN A 220 3.86 6.70 -20.36
C ASN A 220 4.44 5.29 -20.32
N ASP A 221 3.95 4.42 -21.19
CA ASP A 221 4.36 3.02 -21.31
C ASP A 221 5.21 2.75 -22.56
N GLY A 222 5.79 3.80 -23.16
CA GLY A 222 6.66 3.68 -24.31
C GLY A 222 7.88 2.76 -24.08
N PRO A 223 8.59 2.36 -25.15
CA PRO A 223 9.67 1.36 -25.08
C PRO A 223 10.76 1.67 -24.05
N SER A 224 11.12 2.95 -23.88
CA SER A 224 12.10 3.39 -22.89
C SER A 224 11.63 3.17 -21.45
N GLN A 225 10.35 3.41 -21.16
CA GLN A 225 9.75 3.16 -19.85
C GLN A 225 9.60 1.67 -19.59
N ALA A 226 9.24 0.89 -20.60
CA ALA A 226 9.21 -0.58 -20.50
C ALA A 226 10.59 -1.15 -20.17
N PHE A 227 11.64 -0.66 -20.84
CA PHE A 227 13.02 -1.04 -20.57
C PHE A 227 13.48 -0.63 -19.17
N LEU A 228 13.19 0.61 -18.75
CA LEU A 228 13.52 1.08 -17.40
C LEU A 228 12.82 0.24 -16.32
N ARG A 229 11.53 -0.09 -16.51
CA ARG A 229 10.79 -1.00 -15.63
C ARG A 229 11.41 -2.39 -15.61
N TRP A 230 11.83 -2.91 -16.76
CA TRP A 230 12.49 -4.20 -16.83
C TRP A 230 13.80 -4.20 -16.01
N ILE A 231 14.70 -3.23 -16.23
CA ILE A 231 15.97 -3.13 -15.48
C ILE A 231 15.69 -3.02 -13.99
N THR A 232 14.83 -2.08 -13.59
CA THR A 232 14.54 -1.81 -12.18
C THR A 232 13.89 -3.00 -11.50
N SER A 233 12.98 -3.70 -12.18
CA SER A 233 12.38 -4.93 -11.67
C SER A 233 13.43 -6.01 -11.40
N HIS A 234 14.40 -6.20 -12.30
CA HIS A 234 15.46 -7.18 -12.13
C HIS A 234 16.43 -6.79 -11.00
N ALA A 235 16.85 -5.52 -10.96
CA ALA A 235 17.71 -5.00 -9.90
C ALA A 235 17.06 -5.14 -8.52
N LEU A 236 15.78 -4.76 -8.37
CA LEU A 236 15.05 -4.88 -7.12
C LEU A 236 14.88 -6.34 -6.68
N LYS A 237 14.59 -7.25 -7.62
CA LYS A 237 14.52 -8.69 -7.34
C LYS A 237 15.87 -9.21 -6.86
N ALA A 238 16.97 -8.82 -7.51
CA ALA A 238 18.32 -9.22 -7.12
C ALA A 238 18.70 -8.73 -5.71
N VAL A 239 18.46 -7.44 -5.41
CA VAL A 239 18.71 -6.87 -4.07
C VAL A 239 17.88 -7.60 -2.99
N ARG A 240 16.61 -7.88 -3.28
CA ARG A 240 15.74 -8.62 -2.35
C ARG A 240 16.20 -10.06 -2.13
N ALA A 241 16.63 -10.74 -3.19
CA ALA A 241 17.20 -12.08 -3.09
C ALA A 241 18.47 -12.11 -2.24
N GLY A 242 19.40 -11.17 -2.46
CA GLY A 242 20.62 -11.05 -1.65
C GLY A 242 20.34 -10.81 -0.17
N ARG A 243 19.38 -9.95 0.18
CA ARG A 243 18.96 -9.74 1.58
C ARG A 243 18.37 -10.99 2.24
N ARG A 244 17.62 -11.80 1.49
CA ARG A 244 17.08 -13.08 2.01
C ARG A 244 18.17 -14.10 2.27
N VAL A 245 19.20 -14.16 1.41
CA VAL A 245 20.37 -15.03 1.62
C VAL A 245 21.12 -14.58 2.89
N MET A 246 21.46 -13.31 3.00
CA MET A 246 22.13 -12.77 4.20
C MET A 246 21.34 -12.99 5.49
N SER A 247 20.01 -12.82 5.46
CA SER A 247 19.17 -13.06 6.64
C SER A 247 19.13 -14.54 7.03
N LYS A 248 19.23 -15.47 6.07
CA LYS A 248 19.33 -16.91 6.34
C LYS A 248 20.71 -17.28 6.87
N ASP A 249 21.77 -16.68 6.36
CA ASP A 249 23.15 -16.93 6.82
C ASP A 249 23.37 -16.43 8.26
N VAL A 250 22.76 -15.29 8.62
CA VAL A 250 22.80 -14.77 10.01
C VAL A 250 21.99 -15.64 10.97
N LEU A 251 20.87 -16.24 10.53
CA LEU A 251 20.08 -17.17 11.34
C LEU A 251 20.68 -18.58 11.37
N GLY A 252 21.51 -18.96 10.39
CA GLY A 252 22.22 -20.24 10.33
C GLY A 252 23.56 -20.27 11.05
N GLN A 253 23.95 -19.18 11.72
CA GLN A 253 25.13 -19.11 12.61
C GLN A 253 24.74 -19.09 14.10
N VAL A 254 23.47 -19.31 14.41
CA VAL A 254 22.97 -19.53 15.78
C VAL A 254 22.40 -20.94 15.83
N ASP A 255 23.30 -21.92 15.79
CA ASP A 255 23.08 -23.31 16.20
C ASP A 255 24.33 -23.80 16.94
#